data_AF-A0A1Q5VID5-F1
#
_entry.id   AF-A0A1Q5VID5-F1
#
_cell.length_a   1.000
_cell.length_b   1.000
_cell.length_c   1.000
_cell.angle_alpha   90.00
_cell.angle_beta   90.00
_cell.angle_gamma   90.00
#
_symmetry.space_group_name_H-M   'P 1'
#
loop_
_entity.id
_entity.type
_entity.pdbx_description
1 polymer ?
#
loop_
_entity_poly.entity_id
_entity_poly.type
_entity_poly.pdbx_seq_one_letter_code
_entity_poly.pdbx_strand_id
1 'polypeptide(L)'
;MKKLALALIAASALGTINLANADTRTANATASWDAKAIKDTSSMLVVTPIKSLTFNYAEGLERFNSQDGAFDITIAGQSGASDFKLTSKIISNTLSRASDDSALTVGVKWNGKALSESSEMVMIDTSAGISAGLSALAVPGAYAGANRTSTQGVFAFEIAKATVAGTDTAFKDLTDGYWDGNVNVEFTATWDGTFSTL
;
A
#
# COMPACT_ATOMS: atom_id res chain seq x y z
N MET A 1 5.86 25.59 24.94
CA MET A 1 4.60 25.13 24.33
C MET A 1 4.71 25.26 22.82
N LYS A 2 5.07 24.18 22.11
CA LYS A 2 5.09 24.16 20.63
C LYS A 2 4.05 23.13 20.17
N LYS A 3 3.13 23.61 19.34
CA LYS A 3 1.85 22.98 19.00
C LYS A 3 2.12 21.67 18.24
N LEU A 4 1.67 20.55 18.79
CA LEU A 4 1.50 19.29 18.05
C LEU A 4 0.39 19.52 17.03
N ALA A 5 0.76 19.72 15.78
CA ALA A 5 -0.18 19.66 14.68
C ALA A 5 -0.60 18.19 14.52
N LEU A 6 -1.84 17.88 14.93
CA LEU A 6 -2.49 16.63 14.56
C LEU A 6 -2.65 16.64 13.04
N ALA A 7 -1.86 15.82 12.34
CA ALA A 7 -2.09 15.51 10.94
C ALA A 7 -3.46 14.81 10.83
N LEU A 8 -4.37 15.43 10.08
CA LEU A 8 -5.67 14.85 9.76
C LEU A 8 -5.47 13.67 8.83
N ILE A 9 -5.90 12.48 9.25
CA ILE A 9 -5.98 11.29 8.40
C ILE A 9 -7.08 11.56 7.36
N ALA A 10 -6.68 11.85 6.13
CA ALA A 10 -7.58 11.90 4.99
C ALA A 10 -7.24 10.73 4.07
N ALA A 11 -7.85 9.57 4.30
CA ALA A 11 -7.91 8.50 3.30
C ALA A 11 -8.94 8.92 2.23
N SER A 12 -8.55 9.80 1.31
CA SER A 12 -9.39 10.16 0.16
C SER A 12 -8.91 9.38 -1.07
N ALA A 13 -9.56 8.25 -1.35
CA ALA A 13 -9.43 7.58 -2.65
C ALA A 13 -10.29 8.33 -3.68
N LEU A 14 -9.68 9.20 -4.49
CA LEU A 14 -10.31 9.73 -5.70
C LEU A 14 -10.14 8.69 -6.80
N GLY A 15 -11.19 7.91 -7.07
CA GLY A 15 -11.19 6.97 -8.19
C GLY A 15 -11.64 7.64 -9.48
N THR A 16 -10.84 7.53 -10.54
CA THR A 16 -11.24 7.89 -11.91
C THR A 16 -11.70 6.63 -12.63
N ILE A 17 -12.84 6.70 -13.33
CA ILE A 17 -13.32 5.62 -14.19
C ILE A 17 -12.97 5.99 -15.62
N ASN A 18 -12.14 5.17 -16.26
CA ASN A 18 -11.85 5.28 -17.68
C ASN A 18 -12.62 4.17 -18.42
N LEU A 19 -13.46 4.57 -19.37
CA LEU A 19 -14.07 3.66 -20.34
C LEU A 19 -13.07 3.49 -21.47
N ALA A 20 -12.15 2.53 -21.32
CA ALA A 20 -11.05 2.36 -22.26
C ALA A 20 -11.55 1.89 -23.64
N ASN A 21 -12.57 1.00 -23.70
CA ASN A 21 -13.24 0.51 -24.91
C ASN A 21 -14.64 -0.08 -24.57
N ALA A 22 -15.44 -0.47 -25.58
CA ALA A 22 -16.79 -1.04 -25.39
C ALA A 22 -16.81 -2.30 -24.50
N ASP A 23 -15.71 -3.04 -24.45
CA ASP A 23 -15.61 -4.33 -23.77
C ASP A 23 -14.76 -4.31 -22.48
N THR A 24 -14.13 -3.19 -22.14
CA THR A 24 -13.25 -3.08 -20.96
C THR A 24 -13.48 -1.78 -20.19
N ARG A 25 -13.71 -1.91 -18.88
CA ARG A 25 -13.82 -0.80 -17.93
C ARG A 25 -12.68 -0.85 -16.92
N THR A 26 -12.07 0.30 -16.64
CA THR A 26 -10.97 0.39 -15.67
C THR A 26 -11.23 1.48 -14.63
N ALA A 27 -10.86 1.19 -13.38
CA ALA A 27 -10.84 2.18 -12.30
C ALA A 27 -9.55 2.04 -11.49
N ASN A 28 -9.02 3.18 -11.03
CA ASN A 28 -7.81 3.22 -10.22
C ASN A 28 -8.10 3.88 -8.87
N ALA A 29 -7.40 3.48 -7.81
CA ALA A 29 -7.49 4.13 -6.51
C ALA A 29 -6.15 4.02 -5.77
N THR A 30 -5.75 5.07 -5.07
CA THR A 30 -4.51 5.07 -4.29
C THR A 30 -4.83 5.04 -2.79
N ALA A 31 -4.23 4.08 -2.09
CA ALA A 31 -4.19 4.06 -0.63
C ALA A 31 -2.85 4.65 -0.16
N SER A 32 -2.93 5.55 0.82
CA SER A 32 -1.78 6.23 1.43
C SER A 32 -1.69 5.88 2.90
N TRP A 33 -0.50 5.47 3.36
CA TRP A 33 -0.19 5.30 4.77
C TRP A 33 0.91 6.28 5.17
N ASP A 34 0.66 7.06 6.22
CA ASP A 34 1.70 7.85 6.87
C ASP A 34 2.64 6.91 7.61
N ALA A 35 3.93 7.00 7.30
CA ALA A 35 4.96 6.13 7.82
C ALA A 35 6.05 6.92 8.53
N LYS A 36 6.53 6.35 9.64
CA LYS A 36 7.53 6.94 10.53
C LYS A 36 8.53 5.87 10.90
N ALA A 37 9.82 6.17 10.79
CA ALA A 37 10.87 5.28 11.27
C ALA A 37 11.75 5.99 12.29
N ILE A 38 12.07 5.30 13.37
CA ILE A 38 12.84 5.82 14.49
C ILE A 38 14.00 4.87 14.77
N LYS A 39 15.21 5.42 14.73
CA LYS A 39 16.41 4.77 15.27
C LYS A 39 16.86 5.58 16.48
N ASP A 40 16.69 4.99 17.66
CA ASP A 40 17.15 5.53 18.93
C ASP A 40 17.84 4.41 19.70
N THR A 41 19.16 4.46 19.74
CA THR A 41 20.03 3.52 20.45
C THR A 41 20.47 4.05 21.81
N SER A 42 20.10 5.30 22.13
CA SER A 42 20.52 5.99 23.35
C SER A 42 19.49 5.89 24.48
N SER A 43 18.21 5.76 24.13
CA SER A 43 17.11 5.66 25.09
C SER A 43 16.92 4.24 25.61
N MET A 44 16.67 4.11 26.92
CA MET A 44 16.40 2.81 27.57
C MET A 44 14.97 2.27 27.29
N LEU A 45 14.06 3.08 26.75
CA LEU A 45 12.67 2.71 26.47
C LEU A 45 12.09 3.52 25.29
N VAL A 46 11.51 2.83 24.31
CA VAL A 46 10.80 3.42 23.16
C VAL A 46 9.33 2.97 23.19
N VAL A 47 8.39 3.90 22.98
CA VAL A 47 6.93 3.66 22.98
C VAL A 47 6.32 4.15 21.67
N THR A 48 5.45 3.34 21.06
CA THR A 48 4.91 3.53 19.70
C THR A 48 3.40 3.84 19.68
N PRO A 49 2.92 4.89 18.98
CA PRO A 49 1.48 5.17 18.80
C PRO A 49 0.81 4.32 17.69
N ILE A 50 -0.49 3.97 17.84
CA ILE A 50 -1.18 2.90 17.06
C ILE A 50 -2.07 3.43 15.90
N LYS A 51 -1.66 4.48 15.15
CA LYS A 51 -2.47 4.95 13.99
C LYS A 51 -1.68 5.26 12.72
N SER A 52 -0.35 5.16 12.76
CA SER A 52 0.57 5.37 11.64
C SER A 52 1.50 4.16 11.56
N LEU A 53 1.99 3.79 10.38
CA LEU A 53 3.00 2.74 10.27
C LEU A 53 4.26 3.23 10.99
N THR A 54 4.57 2.65 12.14
CA THR A 54 5.72 3.08 12.95
C THR A 54 6.74 1.97 13.05
N PHE A 55 7.93 2.25 12.55
CA PHE A 55 9.06 1.35 12.52
C PHE A 55 10.08 1.75 13.58
N ASN A 56 10.46 0.81 14.44
CA ASN A 56 11.53 1.00 15.42
C ASN A 56 12.69 0.09 15.08
N TYR A 57 13.90 0.64 15.13
CA TYR A 57 15.11 -0.13 15.00
C TYR A 57 15.34 -1.01 16.23
N ALA A 58 15.49 -2.31 16.03
CA ALA A 58 15.82 -3.27 17.07
C ALA A 58 17.32 -3.59 17.00
N GLU A 59 18.12 -2.95 17.86
CA GLU A 59 19.60 -3.02 17.84
C GLU A 59 20.13 -4.46 17.88
N GLY A 60 19.62 -5.30 18.78
CA GLY A 60 20.06 -6.70 18.89
C GLY A 60 19.74 -7.59 17.67
N LEU A 61 18.93 -7.11 16.73
CA LEU A 61 18.59 -7.81 15.48
C LEU A 61 19.06 -7.04 14.23
N GLU A 62 19.68 -5.89 14.43
CA GLU A 62 20.15 -4.95 13.41
C GLU A 62 19.13 -4.59 12.31
N ARG A 63 17.84 -4.60 12.64
CA ARG A 63 16.74 -4.34 11.68
C ARG A 63 15.62 -3.52 12.29
N PHE A 64 14.85 -2.87 11.44
CA PHE A 64 13.54 -2.35 11.85
C PHE A 64 12.53 -3.49 12.01
N ASN A 65 11.55 -3.32 12.89
CA ASN A 65 10.40 -4.22 12.97
C ASN A 65 9.51 -4.13 11.70
N SER A 66 8.60 -5.09 11.53
CA SER A 66 7.57 -5.04 10.48
C SER A 66 6.24 -4.53 11.07
N GLN A 67 5.35 -4.05 10.20
CA GLN A 67 4.02 -3.55 10.56
C GLN A 67 2.98 -4.09 9.58
N ASP A 68 1.78 -4.38 10.07
CA ASP A 68 0.64 -4.73 9.22
C ASP A 68 -0.19 -3.47 8.95
N GLY A 69 -0.54 -3.22 7.68
CA GLY A 69 -1.44 -2.15 7.29
C GLY A 69 -2.66 -2.72 6.58
N ALA A 70 -3.80 -2.70 7.28
CA ALA A 70 -5.08 -3.10 6.72
C ALA A 70 -5.62 -2.03 5.76
N PHE A 71 -6.38 -2.48 4.75
CA PHE A 71 -7.13 -1.64 3.84
C PHE A 71 -8.47 -2.29 3.50
N ASP A 72 -9.49 -1.46 3.36
CA ASP A 72 -10.78 -1.90 2.83
C ASP A 72 -10.81 -1.60 1.33
N ILE A 73 -11.30 -2.55 0.55
CA ILE A 73 -11.58 -2.37 -0.87
C ILE A 73 -13.07 -2.53 -1.10
N THR A 74 -13.64 -1.62 -1.89
CA THR A 74 -15.04 -1.71 -2.30
C THR A 74 -15.14 -1.51 -3.80
N ILE A 75 -15.75 -2.46 -4.49
CA ILE A 75 -16.04 -2.36 -5.91
C ILE A 75 -17.54 -2.10 -6.13
N ALA A 76 -17.86 -1.44 -7.24
CA ALA A 76 -19.22 -1.42 -7.78
C ALA A 76 -19.31 -2.47 -8.89
N GLY A 77 -20.22 -3.43 -8.76
CA GLY A 77 -20.44 -4.42 -9.80
C GLY A 77 -20.79 -3.78 -11.14
N GLN A 78 -20.30 -4.40 -12.21
CA GLN A 78 -20.48 -3.95 -13.59
C GLN A 78 -21.30 -5.00 -14.34
N SER A 79 -22.61 -4.78 -14.46
CA SER A 79 -23.50 -5.66 -15.25
C SER A 79 -22.95 -5.84 -16.67
N GLY A 80 -22.82 -7.10 -17.10
CA GLY A 80 -22.21 -7.47 -18.39
C GLY A 80 -20.74 -7.87 -18.30
N ALA A 81 -20.08 -7.67 -17.16
CA ALA A 81 -18.73 -8.20 -16.93
C ALA A 81 -18.74 -9.74 -16.91
N SER A 82 -17.85 -10.35 -17.69
CA SER A 82 -17.53 -11.79 -17.60
C SER A 82 -16.36 -12.03 -16.66
N ASP A 83 -15.41 -11.08 -16.61
CA ASP A 83 -14.16 -11.21 -15.90
C ASP A 83 -13.81 -9.96 -15.08
N PHE A 84 -13.01 -10.18 -14.05
CA PHE A 84 -12.52 -9.15 -13.15
C PHE A 84 -11.06 -9.38 -12.78
N LYS A 85 -10.28 -8.32 -12.86
CA LYS A 85 -8.87 -8.29 -12.47
C LYS A 85 -8.61 -7.12 -11.52
N LEU A 86 -7.84 -7.39 -10.47
CA LEU A 86 -7.35 -6.38 -9.53
C LEU A 86 -5.84 -6.52 -9.42
N THR A 87 -5.12 -5.43 -9.68
CA THR A 87 -3.68 -5.36 -9.48
C THR A 87 -3.31 -4.26 -8.49
N SER A 88 -2.11 -4.34 -7.91
CA SER A 88 -1.54 -3.32 -7.04
C SER A 88 -0.11 -2.98 -7.42
N LYS A 89 0.29 -1.73 -7.23
CA LYS A 89 1.63 -1.22 -7.58
C LYS A 89 2.08 -0.13 -6.60
N ILE A 90 3.36 -0.09 -6.25
CA ILE A 90 3.90 1.00 -5.43
C ILE A 90 4.03 2.25 -6.30
N ILE A 91 3.58 3.39 -5.77
CA ILE A 91 3.74 4.72 -6.37
C ILE A 91 4.83 5.52 -5.66
N SER A 92 4.90 5.41 -4.33
CA SER A 92 6.00 5.95 -3.53
C SER A 92 6.15 5.18 -2.23
N ASN A 93 7.37 5.07 -1.72
CA ASN A 93 7.64 4.36 -0.46
C ASN A 93 8.89 4.86 0.26
N THR A 94 9.34 6.08 -0.02
CA THR A 94 10.55 6.66 0.57
C THR A 94 10.20 7.50 1.79
N LEU A 95 10.90 7.24 2.90
CA LEU A 95 10.91 8.09 4.09
C LEU A 95 12.22 8.86 4.11
N SER A 96 12.16 10.16 4.33
CA SER A 96 13.33 11.03 4.34
C SER A 96 13.56 11.60 5.73
N ARG A 97 14.83 11.81 6.09
CA ARG A 97 15.18 12.51 7.33
C ARG A 97 15.46 13.96 7.02
N ALA A 98 14.78 14.88 7.69
CA ALA A 98 14.89 16.31 7.37
C ALA A 98 16.28 16.94 7.64
N SER A 99 17.13 16.30 8.44
CA SER A 99 18.43 16.85 8.83
C SER A 99 19.57 16.56 7.87
N ASP A 100 19.42 15.59 6.96
CA ASP A 100 20.47 15.18 6.01
C ASP A 100 19.88 14.36 4.84
N ASP A 101 20.75 13.87 3.95
CA ASP A 101 20.34 13.08 2.78
C ASP A 101 20.12 11.59 3.09
N SER A 102 19.77 11.25 4.34
CA SER A 102 19.42 9.88 4.69
C SER A 102 17.97 9.56 4.33
N ALA A 103 17.78 8.43 3.66
CA ALA A 103 16.46 7.94 3.27
C ALA A 103 16.29 6.45 3.58
N LEU A 104 15.06 6.06 3.88
CA LEU A 104 14.64 4.68 4.06
C LEU A 104 13.60 4.32 3.01
N THR A 105 13.73 3.15 2.40
CA THR A 105 12.74 2.59 1.48
C THR A 105 11.89 1.58 2.22
N VAL A 106 10.57 1.79 2.22
CA VAL A 106 9.60 0.86 2.82
C VAL A 106 9.23 -0.22 1.80
N GLY A 107 9.54 -1.47 2.10
CA GLY A 107 9.03 -2.62 1.36
C GLY A 107 7.57 -2.89 1.71
N VAL A 108 6.76 -3.20 0.70
CA VAL A 108 5.35 -3.61 0.85
C VAL A 108 5.20 -5.03 0.33
N LYS A 109 4.58 -5.91 1.12
CA LYS A 109 4.36 -7.31 0.76
C LYS A 109 2.89 -7.68 0.82
N TRP A 110 2.44 -8.40 -0.21
CA TRP A 110 1.13 -9.06 -0.27
C TRP A 110 1.33 -10.57 -0.25
N ASN A 111 0.75 -11.25 0.76
CA ASN A 111 0.90 -12.70 0.95
C ASN A 111 2.37 -13.17 0.85
N GLY A 112 3.29 -12.39 1.42
CA GLY A 112 4.72 -12.65 1.44
C GLY A 112 5.49 -12.26 0.17
N LYS A 113 4.82 -11.83 -0.91
CA LYS A 113 5.48 -11.37 -2.14
C LYS A 113 5.63 -9.85 -2.15
N ALA A 114 6.82 -9.37 -2.51
CA ALA A 114 7.10 -7.94 -2.58
C ALA A 114 6.37 -7.28 -3.76
N LEU A 115 5.71 -6.15 -3.50
CA LEU A 115 5.23 -5.25 -4.54
C LEU A 115 6.41 -4.48 -5.14
N SER A 116 6.17 -3.89 -6.31
CA SER A 116 7.18 -3.16 -7.09
C SER A 116 6.62 -1.82 -7.56
N GLU A 117 7.53 -0.88 -7.84
CA GLU A 117 7.25 0.39 -8.54
C GLU A 117 7.22 0.23 -10.06
N SER A 118 7.74 -0.89 -10.60
CA SER A 118 7.87 -1.10 -12.04
C SER A 118 6.89 -2.13 -12.59
N SER A 119 6.39 -3.04 -11.75
CA SER A 119 5.52 -4.14 -12.16
C SER A 119 4.29 -4.26 -11.27
N GLU A 120 3.15 -4.51 -11.89
CA GLU A 120 1.90 -4.77 -11.19
C GLU A 120 1.91 -6.15 -10.51
N MET A 121 1.40 -6.21 -9.28
CA MET A 121 1.10 -7.45 -8.59
C MET A 121 -0.37 -7.81 -8.77
N VAL A 122 -0.64 -8.98 -9.34
CA VAL A 122 -2.01 -9.50 -9.44
C VAL A 122 -2.51 -9.96 -8.08
N MET A 123 -3.64 -9.40 -7.65
CA MET A 123 -4.33 -9.75 -6.41
C MET A 123 -5.58 -10.58 -6.70
N ILE A 124 -6.33 -10.23 -7.75
CA ILE A 124 -7.47 -10.99 -8.27
C ILE A 124 -7.32 -11.08 -9.79
N ASP A 125 -7.61 -12.26 -10.34
CA ASP A 125 -7.80 -12.50 -11.77
C ASP A 125 -8.76 -13.68 -11.90
N THR A 126 -10.04 -13.40 -12.18
CA THR A 126 -11.08 -14.43 -12.24
C THR A 126 -10.85 -15.41 -13.37
N SER A 127 -10.31 -14.94 -14.50
CA SER A 127 -10.00 -15.78 -15.67
C SER A 127 -8.91 -16.81 -15.35
N ALA A 128 -7.95 -16.43 -14.49
CA ALA A 128 -6.88 -17.29 -14.01
C ALA A 128 -7.21 -18.01 -12.67
N GLY A 129 -8.41 -17.83 -12.12
CA GLY A 129 -8.81 -18.42 -10.84
C GLY A 129 -8.08 -17.86 -9.61
N ILE A 130 -7.52 -16.66 -9.70
CA ILE A 130 -6.76 -16.00 -8.64
C ILE A 130 -7.69 -15.11 -7.82
N SER A 131 -7.73 -15.32 -6.51
CA SER A 131 -8.42 -14.40 -5.58
C SER A 131 -7.57 -13.98 -4.36
N ALA A 132 -6.50 -14.74 -4.06
CA ALA A 132 -5.47 -14.41 -3.07
C ALA A 132 -5.97 -13.94 -1.68
N GLY A 133 -7.13 -14.43 -1.23
CA GLY A 133 -7.74 -14.03 0.05
C GLY A 133 -8.82 -12.94 -0.04
N LEU A 134 -9.03 -12.39 -1.23
CA LEU A 134 -10.08 -11.41 -1.56
C LEU A 134 -11.28 -12.06 -2.29
N SER A 135 -11.59 -13.31 -1.98
CA SER A 135 -12.57 -14.14 -2.69
C SER A 135 -13.98 -13.53 -2.75
N ALA A 136 -14.34 -12.70 -1.78
CA ALA A 136 -15.61 -11.97 -1.77
C ALA A 136 -15.80 -11.04 -2.99
N LEU A 137 -14.71 -10.58 -3.62
CA LEU A 137 -14.76 -9.76 -4.83
C LEU A 137 -14.63 -10.58 -6.12
N ALA A 138 -14.13 -11.81 -6.04
CA ALA A 138 -13.86 -12.68 -7.18
C ALA A 138 -15.07 -13.53 -7.62
N VAL A 139 -16.28 -13.21 -7.13
CA VAL A 139 -17.52 -13.91 -7.48
C VAL A 139 -18.40 -13.06 -8.40
N PRO A 140 -19.13 -13.66 -9.37
CA PRO A 140 -19.93 -12.90 -10.33
C PRO A 140 -20.93 -11.94 -9.70
N GLY A 141 -21.54 -12.31 -8.57
CA GLY A 141 -22.47 -11.43 -7.85
C GLY A 141 -21.84 -10.12 -7.36
N ALA A 142 -20.52 -10.12 -7.14
CA ALA A 142 -19.76 -8.94 -6.72
C ALA A 142 -19.28 -8.10 -7.92
N TYR A 143 -18.57 -8.72 -8.87
CA TYR A 143 -17.96 -7.96 -9.97
C TYR A 143 -18.89 -7.73 -11.17
N ALA A 144 -19.87 -8.60 -11.40
CA ALA A 144 -20.85 -8.50 -12.49
C ALA A 144 -22.28 -8.14 -12.01
N GLY A 145 -22.46 -7.96 -10.70
CA GLY A 145 -23.74 -7.57 -10.11
C GLY A 145 -24.07 -6.07 -10.26
N ALA A 146 -25.20 -5.65 -9.70
CA ALA A 146 -25.61 -4.24 -9.67
C ALA A 146 -25.24 -3.50 -8.36
N ASN A 147 -24.77 -4.25 -7.35
CA ASN A 147 -24.52 -3.72 -6.01
C ASN A 147 -23.03 -3.45 -5.78
N ARG A 148 -22.73 -2.78 -4.68
CA ARG A 148 -21.36 -2.64 -4.17
C ARG A 148 -21.00 -3.83 -3.29
N THR A 149 -19.75 -4.26 -3.36
CA THR A 149 -19.22 -5.33 -2.50
C THR A 149 -17.89 -4.89 -1.92
N SER A 150 -17.69 -5.16 -0.64
CA SER A 150 -16.51 -4.77 0.11
C SER A 150 -15.79 -6.00 0.68
N THR A 151 -14.48 -5.89 0.81
CA THR A 151 -13.67 -6.83 1.60
C THR A 151 -12.46 -6.10 2.17
N GLN A 152 -11.67 -6.79 2.99
CA GLN A 152 -10.49 -6.25 3.63
C GLN A 152 -9.26 -7.06 3.22
N GLY A 153 -8.15 -6.37 2.99
CA GLY A 153 -6.84 -6.95 2.81
C GLY A 153 -5.85 -6.37 3.81
N VAL A 154 -4.69 -7.00 3.92
CA VAL A 154 -3.57 -6.55 4.77
C VAL A 154 -2.28 -6.66 3.98
N PHE A 155 -1.52 -5.56 3.92
CA PHE A 155 -0.12 -5.61 3.49
C PHE A 155 0.79 -5.71 4.71
N ALA A 156 1.90 -6.43 4.55
CA ALA A 156 3.01 -6.36 5.50
C ALA A 156 4.03 -5.33 5.01
N PHE A 157 4.39 -4.39 5.87
CA PHE A 157 5.36 -3.33 5.62
C PHE A 157 6.63 -3.58 6.42
N GLU A 158 7.78 -3.27 5.82
CA GLU A 158 9.09 -3.34 6.47
C GLU A 158 10.02 -2.26 5.92
N ILE A 159 11.06 -1.88 6.66
CA ILE A 159 12.15 -1.09 6.07
C ILE A 159 13.03 -2.05 5.28
N ALA A 160 12.97 -1.95 3.95
CA ALA A 160 13.66 -2.87 3.04
C ALA A 160 15.10 -2.43 2.74
N LYS A 161 15.34 -1.11 2.73
CA LYS A 161 16.63 -0.54 2.33
C LYS A 161 16.85 0.83 2.97
N ALA A 162 18.12 1.19 3.17
CA ALA A 162 18.53 2.53 3.56
C ALA A 162 19.59 3.09 2.61
N THR A 163 19.60 4.41 2.48
CA THR A 163 20.62 5.16 1.76
C THR A 163 21.05 6.41 2.53
N VAL A 164 22.27 6.87 2.26
CA VAL A 164 22.79 8.18 2.66
C VAL A 164 23.36 8.83 1.41
N ALA A 165 22.88 10.03 1.06
CA ALA A 165 23.24 10.72 -0.18
C ALA A 165 23.12 9.82 -1.42
N GLY A 166 22.07 8.99 -1.47
CA GLY A 166 21.78 8.06 -2.55
C GLY A 166 22.60 6.77 -2.56
N THR A 167 23.53 6.57 -1.63
CA THR A 167 24.36 5.36 -1.54
C THR A 167 23.80 4.37 -0.53
N ASP A 168 23.70 3.10 -0.92
CA ASP A 168 23.26 2.00 -0.05
C ASP A 168 24.07 1.95 1.24
N THR A 169 23.37 1.96 2.37
CA THR A 169 23.97 1.99 3.70
C THR A 169 23.31 0.92 4.57
N ALA A 170 24.08 0.18 5.34
CA ALA A 170 23.51 -0.78 6.28
C ALA A 170 22.79 -0.07 7.43
N PHE A 171 21.68 -0.61 7.92
CA PHE A 171 20.86 0.06 8.94
C PHE A 171 21.65 0.39 10.23
N LYS A 172 22.57 -0.48 10.64
CA LYS A 172 23.44 -0.27 11.80
C LYS A 172 24.36 0.94 11.67
N ASP A 173 24.71 1.31 10.43
CA ASP A 173 25.63 2.40 10.12
C ASP A 173 24.90 3.75 9.97
N LEU A 174 23.57 3.76 10.06
CA LEU A 174 22.78 4.98 10.12
C LEU A 174 22.98 5.69 11.46
N THR A 175 23.17 7.00 11.41
CA THR A 175 23.04 7.84 12.60
C THR A 175 21.63 7.77 13.16
N ASP A 176 21.50 7.90 14.48
CA ASP A 176 20.21 7.97 15.15
C ASP A 176 19.40 9.15 14.61
N GLY A 177 18.08 8.95 14.51
CA GLY A 177 17.22 9.94 13.89
C GLY A 177 15.82 9.44 13.58
N TYR A 178 15.10 10.30 12.88
CA TYR A 178 13.70 10.16 12.54
C TYR A 178 13.50 10.38 11.04
N TRP A 179 12.82 9.45 10.38
CA TRP A 179 12.42 9.54 8.98
C TRP A 179 10.90 9.55 8.88
N ASP A 180 10.37 10.36 7.97
CA ASP A 180 8.95 10.40 7.66
C ASP A 180 8.68 10.49 6.16
N GLY A 181 7.49 10.05 5.79
CA GLY A 181 7.01 10.06 4.42
C GLY A 181 5.75 9.24 4.27
N ASN A 182 5.29 9.12 3.02
CA ASN A 182 4.06 8.41 2.68
C ASN A 182 4.38 7.18 1.82
N VAL A 183 3.79 6.06 2.21
CA VAL A 183 3.76 4.87 1.36
C VAL A 183 2.45 4.88 0.59
N ASN A 184 2.52 4.99 -0.73
CA ASN A 184 1.38 5.05 -1.63
C ASN A 184 1.35 3.78 -2.48
N VAL A 185 0.23 3.07 -2.43
CA VAL A 185 -0.04 1.90 -3.28
C VAL A 185 -1.25 2.19 -4.13
N GLU A 186 -1.09 2.12 -5.44
CA GLU A 186 -2.18 2.18 -6.41
C GLU A 186 -2.79 0.80 -6.58
N PHE A 187 -4.11 0.76 -6.67
CA PHE A 187 -4.91 -0.39 -7.04
C PHE A 187 -5.59 -0.11 -8.38
N THR A 188 -5.51 -1.06 -9.30
CA THR A 188 -6.14 -0.98 -10.61
C THR A 188 -7.13 -2.11 -10.75
N ALA A 189 -8.40 -1.77 -10.93
CA ALA A 189 -9.50 -2.68 -11.13
C ALA A 189 -9.94 -2.65 -12.60
N THR A 190 -10.04 -3.83 -13.23
CA THR A 190 -10.42 -4.00 -14.63
C THR A 190 -11.57 -4.97 -14.72
N TRP A 191 -12.62 -4.59 -15.45
CA TRP A 191 -13.73 -5.46 -15.82
C TRP A 191 -13.71 -5.65 -17.32
N ASP A 192 -13.69 -6.90 -17.75
CA ASP A 192 -13.86 -7.27 -19.14
C ASP A 192 -15.23 -7.93 -19.32
N GLY A 193 -15.91 -7.63 -20.42
CA GLY A 193 -17.21 -8.21 -20.73
C GLY A 193 -17.95 -7.44 -21.82
N THR A 194 -19.24 -7.70 -21.96
CA THR A 194 -20.08 -7.00 -22.94
C THR A 194 -20.98 -6.02 -22.20
N PHE A 195 -20.65 -4.75 -22.31
CA PHE A 195 -21.37 -3.69 -21.61
C PHE A 195 -22.40 -3.04 -22.52
N SER A 196 -23.65 -2.92 -22.07
CA SER A 196 -24.62 -2.08 -22.78
C SER A 196 -24.23 -0.62 -22.64
N THR A 197 -24.03 0.07 -23.76
CA THR A 197 -24.01 1.54 -23.78
C THR A 197 -25.43 2.04 -23.52
N LEU A 198 -25.61 2.89 -22.51
CA LEU A 198 -26.83 3.69 -22.35
C LEU A 198 -27.00 4.65 -23.52
#